data_AF-A0A6A3A907-F1
#
_entry.id   AF-A0A6A3A907-F1
#
_cell.length_a   1.000
_cell.length_b   1.000
_cell.length_c   1.000
_cell.angle_alpha   90.00
_cell.angle_beta   90.00
_cell.angle_gamma   90.00
#
_symmetry.space_group_name_H-M   'P 1'
#
loop_
_entity.id
_entity.type
_entity.pdbx_description
1 polymer ?
#
loop_
_entity_poly.entity_id
_entity_poly.type
_entity_poly.pdbx_seq_one_letter_code
_entity_poly.pdbx_strand_id
1 'polypeptide(L)'
;MLHLVTETRNHLFFGCCFANDLWGKILSLCGIVCDVSSWDGELAWVAQLLRGKSLIVQVMKLAFASHVYCICRERNSRLFGGRGRSVGELLYDIQEIIQIRFQGWSNRRADSRNVFLYMN
;
A
#
# COMPACT_ATOMS: atom_id res chain seq x y z
N MET A 1 2.99 -12.69 11.82
CA MET A 1 2.53 -11.78 12.90
C MET A 1 1.99 -12.54 14.13
N LEU A 2 2.45 -13.78 14.36
CA LEU A 2 2.33 -14.56 15.59
C LEU A 2 3.74 -15.11 15.88
N HIS A 3 4.10 -15.28 17.15
CA HIS A 3 5.46 -15.58 17.61
C HIS A 3 6.01 -16.98 17.27
N LEU A 4 5.23 -17.82 16.58
CA LEU A 4 5.55 -19.25 16.38
C LEU A 4 6.43 -19.55 15.16
N VAL A 5 6.68 -18.58 14.28
CA VAL A 5 7.53 -18.74 13.08
C VAL A 5 8.62 -17.68 13.08
N THR A 6 9.83 -18.06 12.69
CA THR A 6 10.96 -17.13 12.53
C THR A 6 10.57 -15.97 11.62
N GLU A 7 10.71 -14.76 12.14
CA GLU A 7 10.33 -13.57 11.42
C GLU A 7 11.44 -13.17 10.44
N THR A 8 11.26 -13.55 9.18
CA THR A 8 12.07 -13.07 8.06
C THR A 8 11.36 -11.92 7.34
N ARG A 9 12.10 -11.14 6.54
CA ARG A 9 11.50 -10.09 5.69
C ARG A 9 10.37 -10.62 4.82
N ASN A 10 10.58 -11.78 4.18
CA ASN A 10 9.56 -12.43 3.36
C ASN A 10 8.31 -12.78 4.19
N HIS A 11 8.50 -13.44 5.33
CA HIS A 11 7.39 -13.80 6.20
C HIS A 11 6.64 -12.57 6.74
N LEU A 12 7.36 -11.51 7.11
CA LEU A 12 6.75 -10.31 7.68
C LEU A 12 5.84 -9.59 6.69
N PHE A 13 6.30 -9.37 5.46
CA PHE A 13 5.60 -8.50 4.51
C PHE A 13 4.65 -9.22 3.55
N PHE A 14 4.90 -10.50 3.25
CA PHE A 14 4.11 -11.23 2.22
C PHE A 14 3.83 -12.70 2.55
N GLY A 15 4.60 -13.32 3.44
CA GLY A 15 4.51 -14.76 3.70
C GLY A 15 3.58 -15.14 4.86
N CYS A 16 3.40 -14.29 5.86
CA CYS A 16 2.45 -14.60 6.95
C CYS A 16 1.02 -14.33 6.48
N CYS A 17 0.06 -15.18 6.90
CA CYS A 17 -1.33 -15.11 6.43
C CYS A 17 -1.95 -13.72 6.55
N PHE A 18 -1.61 -12.98 7.61
CA PHE A 18 -2.11 -11.63 7.83
C PHE A 18 -1.61 -10.62 6.78
N ALA A 19 -0.29 -10.60 6.52
CA ALA A 19 0.29 -9.67 5.55
C ALA A 19 -0.05 -10.07 4.12
N ASN A 20 -0.09 -11.38 3.86
CA ASN A 20 -0.52 -11.95 2.60
C ASN A 20 -1.97 -11.55 2.26
N ASP A 21 -2.90 -11.76 3.20
CA ASP A 21 -4.32 -11.41 3.00
C ASP A 21 -4.51 -9.90 2.81
N LEU A 22 -3.81 -9.06 3.59
CA LEU A 22 -3.85 -7.60 3.41
C LEU A 22 -3.39 -7.20 2.01
N TRP A 23 -2.25 -7.74 1.54
CA TRP A 23 -1.72 -7.43 0.21
C TRP A 23 -2.66 -7.93 -0.90
N GLY A 24 -3.18 -9.16 -0.77
CA GLY A 24 -4.15 -9.72 -1.71
C GLY A 24 -5.42 -8.88 -1.83
N LYS A 25 -5.96 -8.37 -0.71
CA LYS A 25 -7.11 -7.46 -0.73
C LYS A 25 -6.78 -6.13 -1.43
N ILE A 26 -5.59 -5.58 -1.20
CA ILE A 26 -5.13 -4.35 -1.88
C ILE A 26 -5.04 -4.56 -3.39
N LEU A 27 -4.44 -5.67 -3.84
CA LEU A 27 -4.35 -6.03 -5.25
C LEU A 27 -5.73 -6.18 -5.89
N SER A 28 -6.64 -6.87 -5.21
CA SER A 28 -8.03 -7.05 -5.65
C SER A 28 -8.76 -5.71 -5.82
N LEU A 29 -8.62 -4.77 -4.88
CA LEU A 29 -9.18 -3.42 -5.00
C LEU A 29 -8.60 -2.63 -6.18
N CYS A 30 -7.37 -2.94 -6.60
CA CYS A 30 -6.72 -2.34 -7.76
C CYS A 30 -7.05 -3.06 -9.07
N GLY A 31 -7.90 -4.09 -9.05
CA GLY A 31 -8.24 -4.91 -10.23
C GLY A 31 -7.09 -5.80 -10.69
N ILE A 32 -6.12 -6.08 -9.82
CA ILE A 32 -4.96 -6.91 -10.13
C ILE A 32 -5.17 -8.30 -9.55
N VAL A 33 -5.10 -9.30 -10.42
CA VAL A 33 -5.17 -10.72 -10.03
C VAL A 33 -3.79 -11.32 -10.24
N CYS A 34 -3.05 -11.49 -9.15
CA CYS A 34 -1.77 -12.19 -9.14
C CYS A 34 -1.58 -12.89 -7.80
N ASP A 35 -0.83 -13.99 -7.81
CA ASP A 35 -0.40 -14.64 -6.57
C ASP A 35 0.63 -13.77 -5.86
N VAL A 36 0.50 -13.65 -4.55
CA VAL A 36 1.45 -12.92 -3.72
C VAL A 36 2.79 -13.66 -3.72
N SER A 37 3.85 -12.94 -4.09
CA SER A 37 5.20 -13.47 -4.21
C SER A 37 6.05 -13.25 -2.94
N SER A 38 7.33 -13.57 -3.03
CA SER A 38 8.33 -13.16 -2.04
C SER A 38 8.57 -11.65 -2.08
N TRP A 39 9.25 -11.10 -1.07
CA TRP A 39 9.64 -9.69 -1.05
C TRP A 39 10.35 -9.25 -2.32
N ASP A 40 11.34 -10.02 -2.78
CA ASP A 40 12.12 -9.64 -3.95
C ASP A 40 11.30 -9.74 -5.24
N GLY A 41 10.37 -10.70 -5.32
CA GLY A 41 9.40 -10.82 -6.41
C GLY A 41 8.43 -9.64 -6.48
N GLU A 42 7.79 -9.31 -5.35
CA GLU A 42 6.89 -8.17 -5.23
C GLU A 42 7.61 -6.84 -5.52
N LEU A 43 8.81 -6.66 -4.98
CA LEU A 43 9.60 -5.45 -5.20
C LEU A 43 9.98 -5.28 -6.68
N ALA A 44 10.40 -6.38 -7.33
CA ALA A 44 10.72 -6.36 -8.76
C ALA A 44 9.47 -6.07 -9.61
N TRP A 45 8.35 -6.73 -9.31
CA TRP A 45 7.08 -6.53 -10.01
C TRP A 45 6.58 -5.09 -9.85
N VAL A 46 6.56 -4.57 -8.62
CA VAL A 46 6.22 -3.18 -8.34
C VAL A 46 7.17 -2.28 -9.11
N ALA A 47 8.50 -2.44 -9.00
CA ALA A 47 9.46 -1.60 -9.72
C ALA A 47 9.23 -1.55 -11.24
N GLN A 48 8.83 -2.66 -11.85
CA GLN A 48 8.45 -2.72 -13.27
C GLN A 48 7.13 -1.97 -13.54
N LEU A 49 6.09 -2.20 -12.73
CA LEU A 49 4.81 -1.50 -12.81
C LEU A 49 4.98 0.01 -12.60
N LEU A 50 5.94 0.42 -11.76
CA LEU A 50 6.18 1.80 -11.33
C LEU A 50 6.79 2.73 -12.39
N ARG A 51 7.12 2.23 -13.58
CA ARG A 51 7.81 3.01 -14.63
C ARG A 51 6.90 4.05 -15.31
N GLY A 52 5.59 4.01 -15.07
CA GLY A 52 4.61 4.95 -15.63
C GLY A 52 4.20 6.12 -14.72
N LYS A 53 3.38 7.01 -15.29
CA LYS A 53 2.69 8.11 -14.58
C LYS A 53 1.17 7.95 -14.58
N SER A 54 0.64 6.81 -15.04
CA SER A 54 -0.80 6.56 -15.03
C SER A 54 -1.33 6.54 -13.60
N LEU A 55 -2.64 6.80 -13.47
CA LEU A 55 -3.31 6.84 -12.18
C LEU A 55 -3.09 5.54 -11.39
N ILE A 56 -3.31 4.40 -12.04
CA ILE A 56 -3.12 3.08 -11.41
C ILE A 56 -1.68 2.89 -10.92
N VAL A 57 -0.68 3.35 -11.67
CA VAL A 57 0.72 3.28 -11.23
C VAL A 57 0.94 4.12 -9.98
N GLN A 58 0.39 5.33 -9.92
CA GLN A 58 0.51 6.18 -8.73
C GLN A 58 -0.22 5.61 -7.50
N VAL A 59 -1.41 5.03 -7.70
CA VAL A 59 -2.16 4.33 -6.66
C VAL A 59 -1.36 3.14 -6.13
N MET A 60 -0.77 2.33 -7.02
CA MET A 60 0.04 1.17 -6.63
C MET A 60 1.31 1.55 -5.87
N LYS A 61 1.97 2.67 -6.20
CA LYS A 61 3.09 3.23 -5.40
C LYS A 61 2.67 3.48 -3.96
N LEU A 62 1.53 4.17 -3.80
CA LEU A 62 1.00 4.51 -2.48
C LEU A 62 0.53 3.26 -1.73
N ALA A 63 -0.13 2.34 -2.42
CA ALA A 63 -0.63 1.11 -1.84
C ALA A 63 0.51 0.23 -1.31
N PHE A 64 1.57 0.02 -2.09
CA PHE A 64 2.75 -0.73 -1.68
C PHE A 64 3.45 -0.08 -0.48
N ALA A 65 3.71 1.23 -0.54
CA ALA A 65 4.35 1.95 0.56
C ALA A 65 3.50 1.91 1.84
N SER A 66 2.19 2.09 1.71
CA SER A 66 1.26 2.05 2.84
C SER A 66 1.16 0.65 3.44
N HIS A 67 1.16 -0.40 2.63
CA HIS A 67 1.21 -1.80 3.09
C HIS A 67 2.44 -2.04 3.97
N VAL A 68 3.64 -1.77 3.45
CA VAL A 68 4.90 -1.95 4.19
C VAL A 68 4.89 -1.16 5.50
N TYR A 69 4.47 0.10 5.46
CA TYR A 69 4.37 0.95 6.66
C TYR A 69 3.38 0.38 7.68
N CYS A 70 2.18 0.01 7.24
CA CYS A 70 1.12 -0.53 8.07
C CYS A 70 1.54 -1.83 8.75
N ILE A 71 2.24 -2.72 8.05
CA ILE A 71 2.81 -3.94 8.63
C ILE A 71 3.86 -3.63 9.69
N CYS A 72 4.80 -2.72 9.42
CA CYS A 72 5.82 -2.32 10.39
C CYS A 72 5.17 -1.73 11.65
N ARG A 73 4.20 -0.83 11.48
CA ARG A 73 3.47 -0.20 12.58
C ARG A 73 2.68 -1.24 13.39
N GLU A 74 2.01 -2.16 12.71
CA GLU A 74 1.23 -3.21 13.35
C GLU A 74 2.10 -4.19 14.15
N ARG A 75 3.21 -4.62 13.58
CA ARG A 75 4.22 -5.44 14.27
C ARG A 75 4.72 -4.74 15.53
N ASN A 76 5.11 -3.47 15.43
CA ASN A 76 5.59 -2.71 16.58
C ASN A 76 4.50 -2.58 17.65
N SER A 77 3.26 -2.27 17.27
CA SER A 77 2.13 -2.21 18.21
C SER A 77 2.01 -3.53 18.99
N ARG A 78 2.00 -4.68 18.29
CA ARG A 78 1.86 -6.00 18.93
C ARG A 78 3.04 -6.34 19.84
N LEU A 79 4.26 -6.01 19.44
CA LEU A 79 5.48 -6.28 20.22
C LEU A 79 5.54 -5.46 21.51
N PHE A 80 5.05 -4.23 21.48
CA PHE A 80 5.13 -3.30 22.61
C PHE A 80 3.80 -3.19 23.39
N GLY A 81 2.99 -4.24 23.38
CA GLY A 81 1.77 -4.33 24.21
C GLY A 81 0.59 -3.47 23.74
N GLY A 82 0.65 -2.93 22.52
CA GLY A 82 -0.44 -2.21 21.89
C GLY A 82 -1.54 -3.13 21.35
N ARG A 83 -2.70 -2.54 21.03
CA ARG A 83 -3.82 -3.26 20.41
C ARG A 83 -3.42 -3.76 19.02
N GLY A 84 -3.63 -5.04 18.76
CA GLY A 84 -3.56 -5.60 17.41
C GLY A 84 -4.80 -5.24 16.60
N ARG A 85 -4.61 -4.70 15.40
CA ARG A 85 -5.68 -4.38 14.44
C ARG A 85 -5.91 -5.56 13.49
N SER A 86 -7.14 -5.67 13.01
CA SER A 86 -7.56 -6.63 11.99
C SER A 86 -7.09 -6.20 10.58
N VAL A 87 -7.03 -7.16 9.65
CA VAL A 87 -6.73 -6.87 8.23
C VAL A 87 -7.70 -5.82 7.67
N GLY A 88 -8.99 -5.88 8.04
CA GLY A 88 -10.00 -4.92 7.60
C GLY A 88 -9.72 -3.48 8.07
N GLU A 89 -9.33 -3.31 9.34
CA GLU A 89 -8.94 -1.99 9.88
C GLU A 89 -7.72 -1.42 9.14
N LEU A 90 -6.69 -2.24 8.89
CA LEU A 90 -5.51 -1.79 8.14
C LEU A 90 -5.82 -1.50 6.67
N LEU A 91 -6.71 -2.27 6.05
CA LEU A 91 -7.15 -2.02 4.68
C LEU A 91 -7.88 -0.67 4.58
N TYR A 92 -8.76 -0.38 5.54
CA TYR A 92 -9.45 0.90 5.62
C TYR A 92 -8.46 2.07 5.76
N ASP A 93 -7.48 1.97 6.68
CA ASP A 93 -6.42 2.96 6.84
C ASP A 93 -5.68 3.23 5.52
N ILE A 94 -5.36 2.17 4.76
CA ILE A 94 -4.66 2.28 3.47
C ILE A 94 -5.54 2.96 2.43
N GLN A 95 -6.83 2.63 2.37
CA GLN A 95 -7.78 3.27 1.46
C GLN A 95 -7.88 4.77 1.74
N GLU A 96 -7.98 5.16 3.02
CA GLU A 96 -8.03 6.56 3.44
C GLU A 96 -6.74 7.31 3.04
N ILE A 97 -5.56 6.73 3.28
CA ILE A 97 -4.27 7.30 2.86
C ILE A 97 -4.24 7.56 1.35
N ILE A 98 -4.67 6.58 0.55
CA ILE A 98 -4.70 6.69 -0.91
C ILE A 98 -5.67 7.80 -1.34
N GLN A 99 -6.87 7.85 -0.77
CA GLN A 99 -7.89 8.85 -1.08
C GLN A 99 -7.41 10.27 -0.76
N ILE A 100 -6.87 10.51 0.44
CA ILE A 100 -6.35 11.82 0.86
C ILE A 100 -5.22 12.27 -0.07
N ARG A 101 -4.29 11.36 -0.39
CA ARG A 101 -3.16 11.68 -1.28
C ARG A 101 -3.63 11.97 -2.71
N PHE A 102 -4.62 11.23 -3.19
CA PHE A 102 -5.22 11.44 -4.50
C PHE A 102 -5.96 12.78 -4.59
N GLN A 103 -6.78 13.13 -3.60
CA GLN A 103 -7.43 14.43 -3.50
C GLN A 103 -6.39 15.56 -3.47
N GLY A 104 -5.32 15.41 -2.69
CA GLY A 104 -4.21 16.36 -2.69
C GLY A 104 -3.53 16.50 -4.05
N TRP A 105 -3.40 15.43 -4.85
CA TRP A 105 -2.90 15.52 -6.23
C TRP A 105 -3.90 16.17 -7.20
N SER A 106 -5.19 15.92 -7.02
CA SER A 106 -6.25 16.59 -7.78
C SER A 106 -6.22 18.09 -7.51
N ASN A 107 -6.17 18.49 -6.24
CA ASN A 107 -6.10 19.88 -5.82
C ASN A 107 -4.83 20.57 -6.32
N ARG A 108 -3.66 19.92 -6.27
CA ARG A 108 -2.42 20.46 -6.86
C ARG A 108 -2.47 20.64 -8.38
N ARG A 109 -3.22 19.80 -9.10
CA ARG A 109 -3.44 19.99 -10.55
C ARG A 109 -4.41 21.14 -10.82
N ALA A 110 -5.37 21.37 -9.92
CA ALA A 110 -6.31 22.48 -9.96
C ALA A 110 -5.74 23.81 -9.40
N ASP A 111 -4.57 23.80 -8.77
CA ASP A 111 -3.99 24.97 -8.08
C ASP A 111 -3.41 26.02 -9.07
N SER A 112 -4.22 27.07 -9.29
CA SER A 112 -3.98 28.52 -9.45
C SER A 112 -2.85 29.09 -10.32
N ARG A 113 -1.74 28.39 -10.61
CA ARG A 113 -0.70 28.92 -11.55
C ARG A 113 -0.98 28.60 -13.02
N ASN A 114 -1.93 27.69 -13.30
CA ASN A 114 -2.31 27.29 -14.65
C ASN A 114 -3.64 27.90 -15.12
N VAL A 115 -4.23 28.82 -14.35
CA VAL A 115 -5.52 29.47 -14.69
C VAL A 115 -5.40 30.32 -15.96
N PHE A 116 -4.21 30.84 -16.28
CA PHE A 116 -3.97 31.64 -17.48
C PHE A 116 -3.86 30.83 -18.80
N LEU A 117 -3.87 29.49 -18.77
CA LEU A 117 -3.72 28.67 -19.98
C LEU A 117 -5.03 28.12 -20.55
N TYR A 118 -6.17 28.41 -19.92
CA TYR A 118 -7.50 27.94 -20.36
C TYR A 118 -8.51 29.07 -20.59
N MET A 119 -8.04 30.31 -20.66
CA MET A 119 -8.83 31.47 -21.10
C MET A 119 -8.14 32.13 -22.29
N ASN A 120 -8.44 31.62 -23.49
CA ASN A 120 -8.43 32.34 -24.76
C ASN A 120 -9.57 31.78 -25.60
#